data_AF-A0A6G1B7E1-F1
#
_entry.id   AF-A0A6G1B7E1-F1
#
_cell.length_a   1.000
_cell.length_b   1.000
_cell.length_c   1.000
_cell.angle_alpha   90.00
_cell.angle_beta   90.00
_cell.angle_gamma   90.00
#
_symmetry.space_group_name_H-M   'P 1'
#
loop_
_entity.id
_entity.type
_entity.pdbx_description
1 polymer ?
#
loop_
_entity_poly.entity_id
_entity_poly.type
_entity_poly.pdbx_seq_one_letter_code
_entity_poly.pdbx_strand_id
1 'polypeptide(L)'
;EAERRISDLEDTIIEKQEADKIRDKLIQEQERRVRELSDTVKRNNIRIIGILEEEEKEKGAEGVLEHFIAENFPDLGKEINGEIKEGQRTPLKRNLNRSSA
;
A
#
# COMPACT_ATOMS: atom_id res chain seq x y z
N GLU A 1 37.02 5.73 -42.02
CA GLU A 1 35.87 4.83 -41.83
C GLU A 1 35.51 4.66 -40.35
N ALA A 2 36.48 4.38 -39.47
CA ALA A 2 36.26 4.28 -38.02
C ALA A 2 35.69 5.56 -37.38
N GLU A 3 36.19 6.75 -37.74
CA GLU A 3 35.71 8.03 -37.18
C GLU A 3 34.23 8.29 -37.44
N ARG A 4 33.73 7.98 -38.65
CA ARG A 4 32.30 8.13 -38.96
C ARG A 4 31.44 7.17 -38.13
N ARG A 5 31.88 5.91 -37.98
CA ARG A 5 31.19 4.93 -37.13
C ARG A 5 31.16 5.36 -35.67
N ILE A 6 32.20 6.02 -35.17
CA ILE A 6 32.24 6.57 -33.81
C ILE A 6 31.25 7.72 -33.67
N SER A 7 31.21 8.66 -34.62
CA SER A 7 30.23 9.77 -34.63
C SER A 7 28.78 9.26 -34.63
N ASP A 8 28.45 8.29 -35.48
CA ASP A 8 27.10 7.72 -35.55
C ASP A 8 26.68 7.03 -34.23
N LEU A 9 27.64 6.40 -33.53
CA LEU A 9 27.43 5.81 -32.22
C LEU A 9 27.25 6.86 -31.12
N GLU A 10 28.00 7.95 -31.15
CA GLU A 10 27.86 9.08 -30.21
C GLU A 10 26.48 9.72 -30.33
N ASP A 11 26.00 9.97 -31.55
CA ASP A 11 24.66 10.50 -31.81
C ASP A 11 23.58 9.55 -31.27
N THR A 12 23.72 8.25 -31.54
CA THR A 12 22.81 7.22 -31.02
C THR A 12 22.77 7.18 -29.48
N ILE A 13 23.92 7.39 -28.82
CA ILE A 13 24.01 7.42 -27.36
C ILE A 13 23.27 8.64 -26.80
N ILE A 14 23.44 9.81 -27.42
CA ILE A 14 22.76 11.04 -27.01
C ILE A 14 21.24 10.87 -27.15
N GLU A 15 20.77 10.31 -28.27
CA GLU A 15 19.34 10.03 -28.48
C GLU A 15 18.76 9.09 -27.41
N LYS A 16 19.50 8.02 -27.06
CA LYS A 16 19.09 7.09 -25.99
C LYS A 16 19.02 7.77 -24.63
N GLN A 17 20.02 8.59 -24.29
CA GLN A 17 20.03 9.33 -23.03
C GLN A 17 18.82 10.27 -22.91
N GLU A 18 18.45 10.94 -24.00
CA GLU A 18 17.28 11.82 -23.99
C GLU A 18 15.97 11.03 -23.87
N ALA A 19 15.86 9.90 -24.58
CA ALA A 19 14.72 8.98 -24.46
C ALA A 19 14.58 8.42 -23.04
N ASP A 20 15.68 8.08 -22.38
CA ASP A 20 15.70 7.58 -21.00
C ASP A 20 15.24 8.67 -20.01
N LYS A 21 15.71 9.93 -20.16
CA LYS A 21 15.22 11.04 -19.34
C LYS A 21 13.71 11.25 -19.46
N ILE A 22 13.16 11.12 -20.67
CA ILE A 22 11.72 11.23 -20.90
C ILE A 22 10.99 10.08 -20.19
N ARG A 23 11.53 8.86 -20.29
CA ARG A 23 10.98 7.68 -19.61
C ARG A 23 11.02 7.84 -18.09
N ASP A 24 12.11 8.35 -17.53
CA ASP A 24 12.25 8.57 -16.10
C ASP A 24 11.22 9.57 -15.57
N LYS A 25 11.00 10.68 -16.29
CA LYS A 25 9.94 11.65 -15.96
C LYS A 25 8.56 11.00 -15.98
N LEU A 26 8.28 10.16 -16.97
CA LEU A 26 7.02 9.43 -17.05
C LEU A 26 6.86 8.48 -15.86
N ILE A 27 7.89 7.71 -15.51
CA ILE A 27 7.87 6.80 -14.36
C ILE A 27 7.59 7.59 -13.07
N GLN A 28 8.28 8.70 -12.84
CA GLN A 28 8.04 9.56 -11.67
C GLN A 28 6.60 10.06 -11.58
N GLU A 29 6.03 10.47 -12.72
CA GLU A 29 4.63 10.89 -12.77
C GLU A 29 3.66 9.73 -12.48
N GLN A 30 3.91 8.55 -13.04
CA GLN A 30 3.09 7.37 -12.77
C GLN A 30 3.17 6.94 -11.30
N GLU A 31 4.36 6.93 -10.70
CA GLU A 31 4.52 6.62 -9.29
C GLU A 31 3.74 7.59 -8.40
N ARG A 32 3.76 8.89 -8.74
CA ARG A 32 2.97 9.90 -8.03
C ARG A 32 1.48 9.61 -8.13
N ARG A 33 0.98 9.31 -9.34
CA ARG A 33 -0.44 8.96 -9.56
C ARG A 33 -0.84 7.70 -8.80
N VAL A 34 0.02 6.68 -8.77
CA VAL A 34 -0.21 5.45 -8.00
C VAL A 34 -0.32 5.74 -6.50
N ARG A 35 0.54 6.63 -5.97
CA ARG A 35 0.45 7.08 -4.57
C ARG A 35 -0.89 7.79 -4.30
N GLU A 36 -1.25 8.78 -5.12
CA GLU A 36 -2.51 9.53 -4.98
C GLU A 36 -3.75 8.61 -5.03
N LEU A 37 -3.76 7.64 -5.95
CA LEU A 37 -4.84 6.65 -6.05
C LEU A 37 -4.87 5.70 -4.83
N SER A 38 -3.71 5.21 -4.39
CA SER A 38 -3.60 4.38 -3.19
C SER A 38 -4.13 5.10 -1.96
N ASP A 39 -3.77 6.37 -1.79
CA ASP A 39 -4.21 7.18 -0.64
C ASP A 39 -5.72 7.42 -0.69
N THR A 40 -6.26 7.66 -1.89
CA THR A 40 -7.71 7.81 -2.11
C THR A 40 -8.47 6.54 -1.74
N VAL A 41 -7.99 5.38 -2.19
CA VAL A 41 -8.62 4.07 -1.91
C VAL A 41 -8.55 3.73 -0.41
N LYS A 42 -7.44 4.08 0.26
CA LYS A 42 -7.22 3.77 1.67
C LYS A 42 -7.76 4.83 2.64
N ARG A 43 -8.35 5.91 2.14
CA ARG A 43 -8.75 7.09 2.95
C ARG A 43 -9.65 6.75 4.14
N ASN A 44 -10.52 5.75 3.99
CA ASN A 44 -11.45 5.33 5.04
C ASN A 44 -10.98 4.07 5.79
N ASN A 45 -9.79 3.55 5.48
CA ASN A 45 -9.29 2.34 6.11
C ASN A 45 -8.63 2.69 7.45
N ILE A 46 -8.96 1.92 8.49
CA ILE A 46 -8.37 2.06 9.82
C ILE A 46 -7.46 0.86 10.08
N ARG A 47 -6.28 1.11 10.63
CA ARG A 47 -5.35 0.05 11.05
C ARG A 47 -5.32 -0.08 12.56
N ILE A 48 -5.74 -1.23 13.05
CA ILE A 48 -5.71 -1.60 14.47
C ILE A 48 -4.48 -2.49 14.71
N ILE A 49 -3.74 -2.21 15.79
CA ILE A 49 -2.48 -2.90 16.14
C ILE A 49 -2.60 -3.39 17.59
N GLY A 50 -1.92 -4.49 17.92
CA GLY A 50 -1.90 -5.05 19.27
C GLY A 50 -2.98 -6.09 19.54
N ILE A 51 -3.85 -6.37 18.56
CA ILE A 51 -4.86 -7.43 18.64
C ILE A 51 -4.17 -8.79 18.65
N LEU A 52 -4.56 -9.68 19.57
CA LEU A 52 -4.09 -11.05 19.61
C LEU A 52 -4.63 -11.85 18.42
N GLU A 53 -3.81 -12.73 17.83
CA GLU A 53 -4.21 -13.52 16.64
C GLU A 53 -5.39 -14.46 16.93
N GLU A 54 -5.47 -14.98 18.16
CA GLU A 54 -6.54 -15.89 18.58
C GLU A 54 -7.88 -15.16 18.72
N GLU A 55 -7.84 -13.91 19.21
CA GLU A 55 -9.05 -13.11 19.43
C GLU A 55 -9.79 -12.81 18.12
N GLU A 56 -9.06 -12.50 17.06
CA GLU A 56 -9.65 -12.31 15.73
C GLU A 56 -10.11 -13.63 15.11
N LYS A 57 -9.42 -14.75 15.35
CA LYS A 57 -9.89 -16.06 14.87
C LYS A 57 -11.23 -16.45 15.50
N GLU A 58 -11.45 -16.08 16.75
CA GLU A 58 -12.68 -16.37 17.47
C GLU A 58 -13.82 -15.41 17.10
N LYS A 59 -13.55 -14.10 17.12
CA LYS A 59 -14.59 -13.06 16.96
C LYS A 59 -14.72 -12.52 15.53
N GLY A 60 -13.78 -12.84 14.65
CA GLY A 60 -13.61 -12.16 13.36
C GLY A 60 -13.08 -10.74 13.51
N ALA A 61 -12.70 -10.11 12.39
CA ALA A 61 -12.21 -8.73 12.40
C ALA A 61 -13.28 -7.70 12.82
N GLU A 62 -14.54 -7.95 12.42
CA GLU A 62 -15.68 -7.11 12.80
C GLU A 62 -15.96 -7.19 14.31
N GLY A 63 -16.03 -8.40 14.89
CA GLY A 63 -16.27 -8.57 16.31
C GLY A 63 -15.16 -8.00 17.20
N VAL A 64 -13.90 -8.04 16.74
CA VAL A 64 -12.79 -7.35 17.43
C VAL A 64 -13.01 -5.83 17.43
N LEU A 65 -13.41 -5.25 16.29
CA LEU A 65 -13.64 -3.81 16.19
C LEU A 65 -14.86 -3.37 17.03
N GLU A 66 -15.95 -4.13 17.01
CA GLU A 66 -17.12 -3.88 17.86
C GLU A 66 -16.76 -3.91 19.35
N HIS A 67 -15.99 -4.92 19.79
CA HIS A 67 -15.51 -5.00 21.16
C HIS A 67 -14.65 -3.80 21.53
N PHE A 68 -13.70 -3.42 20.67
CA PHE A 68 -12.82 -2.28 20.88
C PHE A 68 -13.58 -0.95 20.99
N ILE A 69 -14.57 -0.73 20.11
CA ILE A 69 -15.42 0.47 20.14
C ILE A 69 -16.28 0.46 21.40
N ALA A 70 -16.91 -0.66 21.77
CA ALA A 70 -17.75 -0.73 22.96
C ALA A 70 -16.96 -0.47 24.25
N GLU A 71 -15.72 -0.94 24.33
CA GLU A 71 -14.84 -0.76 25.49
C GLU A 71 -14.30 0.67 25.59
N ASN A 72 -13.89 1.28 24.47
CA ASN A 72 -13.16 2.57 24.48
C ASN A 72 -14.03 3.78 24.09
N PHE A 73 -15.04 3.57 23.25
CA PHE A 73 -15.87 4.62 22.64
C PHE A 73 -17.37 4.22 22.66
N PRO A 74 -17.97 4.03 23.84
CA PRO A 74 -19.32 3.47 23.97
C PRO A 74 -20.41 4.31 23.28
N ASP A 75 -20.21 5.63 23.15
CA ASP A 75 -21.15 6.50 22.43
C ASP A 75 -21.04 6.34 20.91
N LEU A 76 -19.84 6.09 20.40
CA LEU A 76 -19.60 5.82 18.97
C LEU A 76 -20.19 4.46 18.54
N GLY A 77 -20.19 3.47 19.45
CA GLY A 77 -20.79 2.16 19.19
C GLY A 77 -22.30 2.22 18.87
N LYS A 78 -23.01 3.24 19.37
CA LYS A 78 -24.45 3.44 19.08
C LYS A 78 -24.68 4.03 17.68
N GLU A 79 -23.68 4.71 17.13
CA GLU A 79 -23.76 5.41 15.84
C GLU A 79 -23.27 4.54 14.67
N ILE A 80 -22.28 3.67 14.90
CA ILE A 80 -21.57 2.93 13.84
C ILE A 80 -22.39 1.79 13.19
N ASN A 81 -23.49 1.34 13.82
CA ASN A 81 -24.40 0.26 13.39
C ASN A 81 -24.22 -0.27 11.93
N GLY A 82 -23.22 -1.13 11.71
CA GLY A 82 -23.10 -1.98 10.52
C GLY A 82 -22.43 -1.39 9.26
N GLU A 83 -21.77 -0.24 9.29
CA GLU A 83 -21.10 0.32 8.08
C GLU A 83 -19.68 -0.25 7.79
N ILE A 84 -19.29 -1.35 8.41
CA ILE A 84 -18.00 -2.00 8.10
C ILE A 84 -18.15 -2.76 6.79
N LYS A 85 -17.35 -2.39 5.78
CA LYS A 85 -17.35 -3.09 4.48
C LYS A 85 -16.53 -4.37 4.49
N GLU A 86 -15.36 -4.33 5.13
CA GLU A 86 -14.46 -5.45 5.26
C GLU A 86 -13.50 -5.24 6.43
N GLY A 87 -13.04 -6.34 7.04
CA GLY A 87 -11.98 -6.35 8.02
C GLY A 87 -11.11 -7.59 7.81
N GLN A 88 -9.78 -7.42 7.86
CA GLN A 88 -8.84 -8.52 7.69
C GLN A 88 -7.46 -8.22 8.30
N ARG A 89 -6.76 -9.27 8.73
CA ARG A 89 -5.31 -9.18 9.00
C ARG A 89 -4.52 -8.80 7.77
N THR A 90 -3.54 -7.94 8.01
CA THR A 90 -2.50 -7.62 7.04
C THR A 90 -1.12 -7.88 7.64
N PRO A 91 -0.31 -8.80 7.07
CA PRO A 91 -0.64 -9.69 5.96
C PRO A 91 -1.61 -10.81 6.37
N LEU A 92 -2.43 -11.31 5.43
CA LEU A 92 -3.44 -12.36 5.68
C LEU A 92 -2.84 -13.66 6.22
N LYS A 93 -1.61 -13.99 5.81
CA LYS A 93 -0.87 -15.15 6.29
C LYS A 93 0.29 -14.71 7.16
N ARG A 94 0.37 -15.29 8.36
CA ARG A 94 1.55 -15.14 9.21
C ARG A 94 2.73 -15.89 8.59
N ASN A 95 3.87 -15.23 8.51
CA ASN A 95 5.13 -15.90 8.25
C ASN A 95 5.62 -16.57 9.55
N LEU A 96 5.52 -17.90 9.62
CA LEU A 96 5.95 -18.69 10.78
C LEU A 96 7.47 -18.65 11.00
N ASN A 97 8.25 -18.29 9.97
CA ASN A 97 9.71 -18.18 10.05
C ASN A 97 10.16 -16.80 10.58
N ARG A 98 9.22 -15.88 10.84
CA ARG A 98 9.54 -14.58 11.43
C ARG A 98 9.67 -14.78 12.94
N SER A 99 10.88 -14.61 13.47
CA SER A 99 11.10 -14.61 14.92
C SER A 99 10.16 -13.59 15.57
N SER A 100 9.35 -14.03 16.53
CA SER A 100 8.68 -13.12 17.45
C SER A 100 9.77 -12.41 18.25
N ALA A 101 9.84 -11.09 18.12
CA ALA A 101 10.65 -10.26 19.00
C ALA A 101 10.07 -10.27 20.41
#